data_AF-A0AAV8XF35-F1
#
_entry.id   AF-A0AAV8XF35-F1
#
_cell.length_a   1.000
_cell.length_b   1.000
_cell.length_c   1.000
_cell.angle_alpha   90.00
_cell.angle_beta   90.00
_cell.angle_gamma   90.00
#
_symmetry.space_group_name_H-M   'P 1'
#
loop_
_entity.id
_entity.type
_entity.pdbx_description
1 polymer ?
#
loop_
_entity_poly.entity_id
_entity_poly.type
_entity_poly.pdbx_seq_one_letter_code
_entity_poly.pdbx_strand_id
1 'polypeptide(L)'
;MELLLDEATDASNKKLLCILIKFIHGNEIKTQVLGLKEVYCDYGTAKGLYVLLKQSLTEFNIEAKNVVGYCADNASVMMGSKESVQQYLLNSNPHLISNGCICHTIHLVAVSAAACLPERLENLLQNISTYFSQSPQRQSVLETFQEYMRNDKLKILKPSATRWLALSKFVDRILEMWDVLTELFRLADFERESEVAKIIYNELCNPITKAYMLFLKYI
;
A
#
# COMPACT_ATOMS: atom_id res chain seq x y z
N MET A 1 4.94 26.76 -9.28
CA MET A 1 5.58 25.55 -8.70
C MET A 1 4.60 24.82 -7.81
N GLU A 2 4.66 23.50 -7.76
CA GLU A 2 3.86 22.65 -6.87
C GLU A 2 4.75 22.01 -5.79
N LEU A 3 4.25 21.93 -4.56
CA LEU A 3 4.88 21.24 -3.44
C LEU A 3 4.27 19.85 -3.27
N LEU A 4 5.11 18.84 -3.13
CA LEU A 4 4.67 17.49 -2.71
C LEU A 4 5.34 17.19 -1.37
N LEU A 5 4.55 16.94 -0.33
CA LEU A 5 5.02 16.60 1.00
C LEU A 5 4.67 15.16 1.36
N ASP A 6 5.60 14.48 2.00
CA ASP A 6 5.38 13.15 2.56
C ASP A 6 6.09 13.01 3.90
N GLU A 7 5.48 12.31 4.84
CA GLU A 7 6.11 11.96 6.13
C GLU A 7 6.58 10.50 6.07
N ALA A 8 7.85 10.30 6.40
CA ALA A 8 8.44 8.96 6.49
C ALA A 8 9.09 8.76 7.86
N THR A 9 9.18 7.50 8.29
CA THR A 9 9.97 7.12 9.47
C THR A 9 11.20 6.36 9.00
N ASP A 10 12.38 6.78 9.42
CA ASP A 10 13.62 6.12 9.07
C ASP A 10 13.87 4.84 9.91
N ALA A 11 14.93 4.10 9.59
CA ALA A 11 15.31 2.88 10.31
C ALA A 11 15.72 3.13 11.77
N SER A 12 16.02 4.38 12.14
CA SER A 12 16.33 4.81 13.51
C SER A 12 15.09 5.32 14.26
N ASN A 13 13.89 5.11 13.70
CA ASN A 13 12.60 5.53 14.24
C ASN A 13 12.43 7.06 14.36
N LYS A 14 13.14 7.82 13.51
CA LYS A 14 13.01 9.27 13.40
C LYS A 14 12.04 9.63 12.29
N LYS A 15 11.14 10.58 12.57
CA LYS A 15 10.24 11.13 11.56
C LYS A 15 10.98 12.12 10.67
N LEU A 16 10.76 12.01 9.37
CA LEU A 16 11.32 12.88 8.35
C LEU A 16 10.19 13.46 7.51
N LEU A 17 10.24 14.77 7.29
CA LEU A 17 9.44 15.47 6.30
C LEU A 17 10.22 15.51 4.98
N CYS A 18 9.72 14.78 3.98
CA CYS A 18 10.22 14.83 2.62
C CYS A 18 9.52 15.97 1.87
N ILE A 19 10.32 16.89 1.33
CA ILE A 19 9.83 18.04 0.57
C ILE A 19 10.30 17.90 -0.88
N LEU A 20 9.35 17.69 -1.77
CA LEU A 20 9.56 17.65 -3.21
C LEU A 20 8.98 18.90 -3.85
N ILE A 21 9.66 19.41 -4.86
CA ILE A 21 9.16 20.50 -5.71
C ILE A 21 8.96 20.00 -7.13
N LYS A 22 7.84 20.39 -7.73
CA LYS A 22 7.53 20.13 -9.13
C LYS A 22 7.36 21.45 -9.86
N PHE A 23 8.13 21.66 -10.92
CA PHE A 23 8.14 22.92 -11.66
C PHE A 23 8.43 22.70 -13.14
N ILE A 24 8.15 23.72 -13.94
CA ILE A 24 8.42 23.72 -15.37
C ILE A 24 9.78 24.40 -15.58
N HIS A 25 10.66 23.74 -16.34
CA HIS A 25 11.94 24.29 -16.75
C HIS A 25 12.07 24.14 -18.27
N GLY A 26 11.97 25.26 -18.99
CA GLY A 26 11.79 25.23 -20.44
C GLY A 26 10.43 24.63 -20.81
N ASN A 27 10.44 23.55 -21.58
CA ASN A 27 9.24 22.81 -21.98
C ASN A 27 9.05 21.50 -21.22
N GLU A 28 9.85 21.25 -20.17
CA GLU A 28 9.82 20.00 -19.40
C GLU A 28 9.32 20.24 -17.97
N ILE A 29 8.56 19.27 -17.45
CA ILE A 29 8.18 19.20 -16.05
C ILE A 29 9.27 18.45 -15.30
N LYS A 30 9.87 19.08 -14.28
CA LYS A 30 10.89 18.48 -13.43
C LYS A 30 10.37 18.34 -12.01
N THR A 31 10.71 17.22 -11.38
CA THR A 31 10.49 16.97 -9.95
C THR A 31 11.84 16.83 -9.27
N GLN A 32 12.06 17.57 -8.18
CA GLN A 32 13.31 17.53 -7.42
C GLN A 32 13.04 17.43 -5.92
N VAL A 33 13.92 16.74 -5.20
CA VAL A 33 13.95 16.75 -3.73
C VAL A 33 14.55 18.08 -3.30
N LEU A 34 13.74 18.89 -2.61
CA LEU A 34 14.20 20.13 -1.98
C LEU A 34 14.92 19.83 -0.67
N GLY A 35 14.42 18.87 0.10
CA GLY A 35 15.07 18.45 1.33
C GLY A 35 14.36 17.32 2.05
N LEU A 36 15.12 16.67 2.94
CA LEU A 36 14.62 15.76 3.96
C LEU A 36 14.90 16.43 5.31
N LYS A 37 13.84 16.83 6.02
CA LYS A 37 13.97 17.53 7.30
C LYS A 37 13.54 16.62 8.44
N GLU A 38 14.37 16.48 9.46
CA GLU A 38 14.01 15.74 10.67
C GLU A 38 12.91 16.47 11.43
N VAL A 39 11.84 15.74 11.77
CA VAL A 39 10.71 16.24 12.54
C VAL A 39 10.96 15.88 14.00
N TYR A 40 11.48 16.83 14.77
CA TYR A 40 11.66 16.68 16.22
C TYR A 40 10.31 16.61 16.93
N CYS A 41 10.27 16.04 18.15
CA CYS A 41 9.04 15.72 18.89
C CYS A 41 8.01 16.87 18.97
N ASP A 42 8.45 18.12 19.05
CA ASP A 42 7.56 19.29 19.16
C ASP A 42 6.98 19.75 17.80
N TYR A 43 7.48 19.19 16.69
CA TYR A 43 7.15 19.58 15.31
C TYR A 43 6.23 18.59 14.57
N GLY A 44 5.80 17.50 15.21
CA GLY A 44 4.81 16.57 14.66
C GLY A 44 3.37 17.13 14.56
N THR A 45 3.21 18.43 14.78
CA THR A 45 1.97 19.17 14.62
C THR A 45 1.96 19.89 13.26
N ALA A 46 0.79 20.24 12.75
CA ALA A 46 0.68 20.92 11.47
C ALA A 46 1.45 22.25 11.43
N LYS A 47 1.45 22.98 12.55
CA LYS A 47 2.22 24.21 12.70
C LYS A 47 3.72 23.93 12.62
N GLY A 48 4.19 22.86 13.26
CA GLY A 48 5.58 22.46 13.23
C GLY A 48 6.05 22.13 11.81
N LEU A 49 5.31 21.26 11.12
CA LEU A 49 5.60 20.91 9.73
C LEU A 49 5.59 22.12 8.80
N TYR A 50 4.64 23.04 8.99
CA TYR A 50 4.57 24.28 8.22
C TYR A 50 5.78 25.20 8.47
N VAL A 51 6.28 25.29 9.70
CA VAL A 51 7.51 26.05 10.02
C VAL A 51 8.72 25.43 9.33
N LEU A 52 8.89 24.10 9.39
CA LEU A 52 9.97 23.39 8.71
C LEU A 52 9.91 23.59 7.19
N LEU A 53 8.71 23.56 6.62
CA LEU A 53 8.49 23.86 5.21
C LEU A 53 8.92 25.29 4.86
N LYS A 54 8.48 26.28 5.63
CA LYS A 54 8.86 27.69 5.41
C LYS A 54 10.36 27.91 5.50
N GLN A 55 11.02 27.30 6.49
CA GLN A 55 12.47 27.34 6.63
C GLN A 55 13.15 26.76 5.39
N SER A 56 12.70 25.59 4.93
CA SER A 56 13.22 24.95 3.73
C SER A 56 13.04 25.81 2.48
N LEU A 57 11.88 26.42 2.29
CA LEU A 57 11.67 27.33 1.14
C LEU A 57 12.58 28.56 1.21
N THR A 58 12.80 29.11 2.41
CA THR A 58 13.67 30.28 2.63
C THR A 58 15.13 29.94 2.36
N GLU A 59 15.61 28.76 2.78
CA GLU A 59 16.98 28.28 2.53
C GLU A 59 17.31 28.26 1.03
N PHE A 60 16.33 27.95 0.17
CA PHE A 60 16.49 27.93 -1.29
C PHE A 60 16.03 29.22 -1.98
N ASN A 61 15.77 30.30 -1.23
CA ASN A 61 15.25 31.58 -1.74
C ASN A 61 13.96 31.45 -2.57
N ILE A 62 13.10 30.51 -2.19
CA ILE A 62 11.81 30.28 -2.84
C ILE A 62 10.74 31.08 -2.12
N GLU A 63 10.18 32.08 -2.80
CA GLU A 63 9.06 32.83 -2.27
C GLU A 63 7.77 32.00 -2.28
N ALA A 64 7.00 32.05 -1.18
CA ALA A 64 5.74 31.32 -1.04
C ALA A 64 4.71 31.68 -2.13
N LYS A 65 4.74 32.91 -2.68
CA LYS A 65 3.88 33.35 -3.78
C LYS A 65 4.07 32.55 -5.08
N ASN A 66 5.24 31.92 -5.24
CA ASN A 66 5.57 31.10 -6.42
C ASN A 66 5.02 29.67 -6.30
N VAL A 67 4.53 29.30 -5.12
CA VAL A 67 3.85 28.04 -4.86
C VAL A 67 2.39 28.20 -5.26
N VAL A 68 1.98 27.49 -6.29
CA VAL A 68 0.60 27.51 -6.82
C VAL A 68 -0.13 26.19 -6.56
N GLY A 69 0.61 25.13 -6.22
CA GLY A 69 0.08 23.80 -5.94
C GLY A 69 0.64 23.20 -4.66
N TYR A 70 -0.17 22.43 -3.95
CA TYR A 70 0.22 21.65 -2.78
C TYR A 70 -0.45 20.28 -2.83
N CYS A 71 0.34 19.23 -2.57
CA CYS A 71 -0.12 17.85 -2.46
C CYS A 71 0.58 17.15 -1.30
N ALA A 72 -0.17 16.39 -0.51
CA ALA A 72 0.35 15.61 0.61
C ALA A 72 -0.53 14.39 0.88
N ASP A 73 -0.12 13.52 1.81
CA ASP A 73 -1.00 12.47 2.31
C ASP A 73 -2.31 13.06 2.89
N ASN A 74 -3.38 12.25 2.96
CA ASN A 74 -4.66 12.75 3.45
C ASN A 74 -4.72 12.76 5.00
N ALA A 75 -3.58 12.77 5.69
CA ALA A 75 -3.57 12.85 7.14
C ALA A 75 -4.17 14.19 7.60
N SER A 76 -4.85 14.19 8.74
CA SER A 76 -5.49 15.40 9.29
C SER A 76 -4.50 16.55 9.49
N VAL A 77 -3.25 16.24 9.83
CA VAL A 77 -2.17 17.21 10.04
C VAL A 77 -1.76 17.89 8.72
N MET A 78 -1.83 17.19 7.59
CA MET A 78 -1.45 17.71 6.27
C MET A 78 -2.63 18.37 5.56
N MET A 79 -3.76 17.67 5.48
CA MET A 79 -4.92 17.99 4.63
C MET A 79 -6.22 18.23 5.42
N GLY A 80 -6.15 18.38 6.75
CA GLY A 80 -7.33 18.63 7.57
C GLY A 80 -7.97 20.00 7.33
N SER A 81 -9.26 20.14 7.67
CA SER A 81 -9.99 21.42 7.51
C SER A 81 -9.67 22.46 8.59
N LYS A 82 -8.93 22.08 9.63
CA LYS A 82 -8.53 22.94 10.76
C LYS A 82 -7.13 22.55 11.18
N GLU A 83 -6.30 23.52 11.53
CA GLU A 83 -4.96 23.28 12.08
C GLU A 83 -4.15 22.28 11.25
N SER A 84 -4.08 22.51 9.92
CA SER A 84 -3.37 21.67 8.96
C SER A 84 -2.35 22.47 8.15
N VAL A 85 -1.34 21.79 7.60
CA VAL A 85 -0.35 22.42 6.71
C VAL A 85 -1.05 23.08 5.50
N GLN A 86 -2.06 22.42 4.94
CA GLN A 86 -2.94 22.98 3.91
C GLN A 86 -3.53 24.32 4.36
N GLN A 87 -4.14 24.39 5.54
CA GLN A 87 -4.80 25.61 6.01
C GLN A 87 -3.79 26.75 6.24
N TYR A 88 -2.61 26.44 6.78
CA TYR A 88 -1.54 27.43 6.96
C TYR A 88 -1.01 27.97 5.62
N LEU A 89 -0.91 27.12 4.60
CA LEU A 89 -0.53 27.53 3.25
C LEU A 89 -1.61 28.37 2.58
N LEU A 90 -2.89 27.97 2.66
CA LEU A 90 -4.03 28.73 2.12
C LEU A 90 -4.18 30.10 2.77
N ASN A 91 -3.96 30.21 4.08
CA ASN A 91 -3.97 31.49 4.79
C ASN A 91 -2.88 32.44 4.29
N SER A 92 -1.76 31.91 3.78
CA SER A 92 -0.65 32.71 3.25
C SER A 92 -0.77 32.99 1.75
N ASN A 93 -1.39 32.07 1.00
CA ASN A 93 -1.66 32.18 -0.43
C ASN A 93 -3.08 31.67 -0.73
N PRO A 94 -4.09 32.54 -0.78
CA PRO A 94 -5.47 32.16 -1.06
C PRO A 94 -5.71 31.54 -2.44
N HIS A 95 -4.78 31.72 -3.39
CA HIS A 95 -4.86 31.17 -4.74
C HIS A 95 -4.22 29.79 -4.89
N LEU A 96 -3.74 29.20 -3.79
CA LEU A 96 -3.13 27.88 -3.79
C LEU A 96 -4.16 26.79 -4.12
N ILE A 97 -3.82 25.95 -5.09
CA ILE A 97 -4.58 24.73 -5.36
C ILE A 97 -4.02 23.62 -4.48
N SER A 98 -4.88 22.99 -3.68
CA SER A 98 -4.49 21.93 -2.76
C SER A 98 -5.24 20.64 -3.08
N ASN A 99 -4.51 19.55 -3.27
CA ASN A 99 -5.07 18.23 -3.55
C ASN A 99 -4.51 17.18 -2.60
N GLY A 100 -5.35 16.26 -2.17
CA GLY A 100 -4.89 15.10 -1.40
C GLY A 100 -4.14 14.11 -2.29
N CYS A 101 -3.41 13.19 -1.65
CA CYS A 101 -2.70 12.13 -2.34
C CYS A 101 -3.70 11.19 -3.05
N ILE A 102 -3.64 11.18 -4.38
CA ILE A 102 -4.46 10.30 -5.22
C ILE A 102 -4.19 8.83 -4.87
N CYS A 103 -2.93 8.46 -4.64
CA CYS A 103 -2.57 7.09 -4.26
C CYS A 103 -3.23 6.66 -2.94
N HIS A 104 -3.23 7.54 -1.94
CA HIS A 104 -3.91 7.29 -0.67
C HIS A 104 -5.43 7.19 -0.86
N THR A 105 -6.01 8.08 -1.68
CA THR A 105 -7.44 8.07 -1.98
C THR A 105 -7.86 6.77 -2.68
N ILE A 106 -7.12 6.34 -3.71
CA ILE A 106 -7.35 5.05 -4.39
C ILE A 106 -7.22 3.89 -3.41
N HIS A 107 -6.22 3.92 -2.53
CA HIS A 107 -6.06 2.90 -1.50
C HIS A 107 -7.28 2.83 -0.55
N LEU A 108 -7.79 3.97 -0.07
CA LEU A 108 -8.98 4.01 0.77
C LEU A 108 -10.23 3.48 0.06
N VAL A 109 -10.40 3.82 -1.23
CA VAL A 109 -11.50 3.27 -2.04
C VAL A 109 -11.37 1.76 -2.14
N ALA A 110 -10.15 1.25 -2.38
CA ALA A 110 -9.89 -0.17 -2.50
C ALA A 110 -10.14 -0.92 -1.18
N VAL A 111 -9.70 -0.37 -0.05
CA VAL A 111 -10.00 -0.91 1.30
C VAL A 111 -11.51 -0.90 1.56
N SER A 112 -12.21 0.18 1.18
CA SER A 112 -13.67 0.25 1.37
C SER A 112 -14.40 -0.77 0.50
N ALA A 113 -13.97 -0.96 -0.75
CA ALA A 113 -14.52 -1.97 -1.64
C ALA A 113 -14.21 -3.40 -1.14
N ALA A 114 -13.02 -3.62 -0.61
CA ALA A 114 -12.62 -4.89 0.00
C ALA A 114 -13.52 -5.28 1.18
N ALA A 115 -13.89 -4.31 2.01
CA ALA A 115 -14.78 -4.54 3.15
C ALA A 115 -16.20 -4.99 2.74
N CYS A 116 -16.58 -4.83 1.47
CA CYS A 116 -17.83 -5.38 0.93
C CYS A 116 -17.71 -6.85 0.50
N LEU A 117 -16.50 -7.41 0.44
CA LEU A 117 -16.27 -8.81 0.10
C LEU A 117 -16.55 -9.71 1.30
N PRO A 118 -16.95 -10.98 1.07
CA PRO A 118 -17.08 -11.95 2.15
C PRO A 118 -15.75 -12.15 2.89
N GLU A 119 -15.77 -12.01 4.22
CA GLU A 119 -14.60 -12.16 5.10
C GLU A 119 -13.85 -13.49 4.89
N ARG A 120 -14.58 -14.56 4.55
CA ARG A 120 -14.01 -15.88 4.22
C ARG A 120 -12.94 -15.84 3.11
N LEU A 121 -13.02 -14.88 2.17
CA LEU A 121 -12.04 -14.75 1.09
C LEU A 121 -10.72 -14.18 1.62
N GLU A 122 -10.78 -13.16 2.46
CA GLU A 122 -9.60 -12.59 3.11
C GLU A 122 -8.95 -13.62 4.03
N ASN A 123 -9.77 -14.35 4.81
CA ASN A 123 -9.32 -15.44 5.65
C ASN A 123 -8.66 -16.57 4.83
N LEU A 124 -9.19 -16.94 3.66
CA LEU A 124 -8.56 -17.92 2.77
C LEU A 124 -7.17 -17.45 2.32
N LEU A 125 -7.06 -16.22 1.82
CA LEU A 125 -5.80 -15.64 1.34
C LEU A 125 -4.76 -15.55 2.48
N GLN A 126 -5.18 -15.12 3.67
CA GLN A 126 -4.34 -15.07 4.85
C GLN A 126 -3.91 -16.46 5.33
N ASN A 127 -4.82 -17.44 5.33
CA ASN A 127 -4.52 -18.82 5.73
C ASN A 127 -3.51 -19.47 4.78
N ILE A 128 -3.68 -19.31 3.47
CA ILE A 128 -2.71 -19.81 2.48
C ILE A 128 -1.34 -19.17 2.70
N SER A 129 -1.27 -17.84 2.77
CA SER A 129 0.00 -17.14 3.01
C SER A 129 0.68 -17.60 4.30
N THR A 130 -0.09 -17.66 5.39
CA THR A 130 0.40 -18.09 6.71
C THR A 130 0.90 -19.53 6.68
N TYR A 131 0.13 -20.45 6.10
CA TYR A 131 0.46 -21.87 6.02
C TYR A 131 1.84 -22.12 5.40
N PHE A 132 2.14 -21.48 4.27
CA PHE A 132 3.45 -21.61 3.60
C PHE A 132 4.56 -20.79 4.28
N SER A 133 4.25 -19.66 4.89
CA SER A 133 5.26 -18.83 5.57
C SER A 133 5.85 -19.46 6.85
N GLN A 134 5.11 -20.37 7.48
CA GLN A 134 5.50 -21.02 8.73
C GLN A 134 6.54 -22.13 8.57
N SER A 135 6.68 -22.72 7.38
CA SER A 135 7.57 -23.86 7.18
C SER A 135 8.19 -23.84 5.78
N PRO A 136 9.53 -23.76 5.66
CA PRO A 136 10.22 -23.94 4.39
C PRO A 136 9.91 -25.28 3.73
N GLN A 137 9.66 -26.33 4.52
CA GLN A 137 9.32 -27.66 4.01
C GLN A 137 7.99 -27.64 3.23
N ARG A 138 6.99 -26.88 3.69
CA ARG A 138 5.71 -26.73 2.97
C ARG A 138 5.90 -26.09 1.59
N GLN A 139 6.88 -25.19 1.45
CA GLN A 139 7.23 -24.61 0.16
C GLN A 139 7.89 -25.65 -0.77
N SER A 140 8.76 -26.52 -0.25
CA SER A 140 9.34 -27.63 -1.04
C SER A 140 8.27 -28.65 -1.47
N VAL A 141 7.27 -28.92 -0.62
CA VAL A 141 6.13 -29.76 -0.98
C VAL A 141 5.32 -29.13 -2.12
N LEU A 142 5.04 -27.82 -2.04
CA LEU A 142 4.37 -27.10 -3.14
C LEU A 142 5.15 -27.24 -4.46
N GLU A 143 6.47 -27.06 -4.45
CA GLU A 143 7.31 -27.21 -5.65
C GLU A 143 7.25 -28.64 -6.22
N THR A 144 7.14 -29.65 -5.36
CA THR A 144 6.98 -31.06 -5.77
C THR A 144 5.64 -31.28 -6.46
N PHE A 145 4.55 -30.71 -5.94
CA PHE A 145 3.22 -30.77 -6.57
C PHE A 145 3.20 -30.02 -7.91
N GLN A 146 3.82 -28.84 -7.99
CA GLN A 146 3.95 -28.07 -9.23
C GLN A 146 4.68 -28.89 -10.30
N GLU A 147 5.78 -29.55 -9.95
CA GLU A 147 6.54 -30.39 -10.88
C GLU A 147 5.75 -31.61 -11.33
N TYR A 148 5.06 -32.30 -10.40
CA TYR A 148 4.19 -33.44 -10.71
C TYR A 148 3.07 -33.08 -11.69
N MET A 149 2.45 -31.91 -11.51
CA MET A 149 1.36 -31.42 -12.37
C MET A 149 1.85 -30.73 -13.64
N ARG A 150 3.17 -30.61 -13.85
CA ARG A 150 3.81 -29.92 -14.98
C ARG A 150 3.44 -28.43 -15.05
N ASN A 151 3.32 -27.79 -13.90
CA ASN A 151 3.14 -26.35 -13.75
C ASN A 151 4.47 -25.64 -13.48
N ASP A 152 4.52 -24.34 -13.75
CA ASP A 152 5.67 -23.51 -13.41
C ASP A 152 5.92 -23.47 -11.89
N LYS A 153 7.19 -23.42 -11.51
CA LYS A 153 7.61 -23.31 -10.10
C LYS A 153 7.37 -21.90 -9.59
N LEU A 154 6.23 -21.69 -8.96
CA LEU A 154 5.79 -20.41 -8.42
C LEU A 154 5.79 -20.43 -6.89
N LYS A 155 6.32 -19.37 -6.27
CA LYS A 155 6.26 -19.19 -4.81
C LYS A 155 4.98 -18.50 -4.39
N ILE A 156 4.53 -18.75 -3.17
CA ILE A 156 3.43 -18.01 -2.55
C ILE A 156 3.93 -16.60 -2.23
N LEU A 157 3.21 -15.58 -2.71
CA LEU A 157 3.53 -14.19 -2.37
C LEU A 157 3.02 -13.89 -0.96
N LYS A 158 3.74 -13.03 -0.22
CA LYS A 158 3.22 -12.48 1.02
C LYS A 158 2.34 -11.27 0.69
N PRO A 159 1.05 -11.26 1.08
CA PRO A 159 0.24 -10.06 0.97
C PRO A 159 0.85 -8.96 1.85
N SER A 160 0.94 -7.74 1.31
CA SER A 160 1.36 -6.57 2.07
C SER A 160 0.13 -5.97 2.73
N ALA A 161 0.04 -6.04 4.07
CA ALA A 161 -1.10 -5.54 4.84
C ALA A 161 -1.44 -4.06 4.55
N THR A 162 -0.49 -3.25 4.10
CA THR A 162 -0.65 -1.81 3.84
C THR A 162 -0.95 -1.46 2.39
N ARG A 163 -1.04 -2.44 1.47
CA ARG A 163 -1.22 -2.16 0.04
C ARG A 163 -2.16 -3.16 -0.60
N TRP A 164 -3.45 -2.82 -0.67
CA TRP A 164 -4.44 -3.58 -1.45
C TRP A 164 -4.00 -3.84 -2.89
N LEU A 165 -3.23 -2.92 -3.51
CA LEU A 165 -2.66 -3.14 -4.85
C LEU A 165 -1.71 -4.35 -4.92
N ALA A 166 -1.14 -4.79 -3.80
CA ALA A 166 -0.36 -6.02 -3.74
C ALA A 166 -1.24 -7.28 -3.68
N LEU A 167 -2.54 -7.14 -3.37
CA LEU A 167 -3.49 -8.24 -3.34
C LEU A 167 -3.81 -8.75 -4.75
N SER A 168 -3.91 -7.86 -5.75
CA SER A 168 -4.17 -8.25 -7.15
C SER A 168 -3.15 -9.30 -7.64
N LYS A 169 -1.85 -9.01 -7.46
CA LYS A 169 -0.78 -9.98 -7.80
C LYS A 169 -0.85 -11.26 -6.98
N PHE A 170 -1.32 -11.19 -5.74
CA PHE A 170 -1.48 -12.37 -4.90
C PHE A 170 -2.65 -13.23 -5.39
N VAL A 171 -3.79 -12.62 -5.70
CA VAL A 171 -4.96 -13.30 -6.29
C VAL A 171 -4.60 -13.95 -7.62
N ASP A 172 -3.90 -13.25 -8.51
CA ASP A 172 -3.39 -13.82 -9.76
C ASP A 172 -2.53 -15.06 -9.50
N ARG A 173 -1.59 -14.97 -8.56
CA ARG A 173 -0.72 -16.08 -8.19
C ARG A 173 -1.52 -17.28 -7.64
N ILE A 174 -2.53 -17.04 -6.80
CA ILE A 174 -3.39 -18.10 -6.27
C ILE A 174 -4.22 -18.74 -7.39
N LEU A 175 -4.73 -17.95 -8.33
CA LEU A 175 -5.47 -18.47 -9.49
C LEU A 175 -4.60 -19.29 -10.44
N GLU A 176 -3.35 -18.87 -10.70
CA GLU A 176 -2.37 -19.63 -11.48
C GLU A 176 -2.06 -20.99 -10.86
N MET A 177 -2.09 -21.07 -9.52
CA MET A 177 -1.82 -22.29 -8.77
C MET A 177 -3.10 -22.97 -8.27
N TRP A 178 -4.28 -22.59 -8.75
CA TRP A 178 -5.55 -23.01 -8.13
C TRP A 178 -5.67 -24.54 -8.04
N ASP A 179 -5.40 -25.23 -9.14
CA ASP A 179 -5.55 -26.68 -9.22
C ASP A 179 -4.44 -27.40 -8.42
N VAL A 180 -3.22 -26.87 -8.45
CA VAL A 180 -2.09 -27.35 -7.64
C VAL A 180 -2.39 -27.24 -6.14
N LEU A 181 -2.88 -26.08 -5.70
CA LEU A 181 -3.26 -25.85 -4.31
C LEU A 181 -4.43 -26.75 -3.91
N THR A 182 -5.41 -26.94 -4.80
CA THR A 182 -6.56 -27.82 -4.53
C THR A 182 -6.10 -29.25 -4.28
N GLU A 183 -5.22 -29.80 -5.11
CA GLU A 183 -4.69 -31.16 -4.93
C GLU A 183 -3.78 -31.29 -3.70
N LEU A 184 -2.94 -30.29 -3.45
CA LEU A 184 -2.08 -30.26 -2.26
C LEU A 184 -2.93 -30.29 -0.98
N PHE A 185 -3.91 -29.39 -0.88
CA PHE A 185 -4.74 -29.30 0.32
C PHE A 185 -5.74 -30.47 0.44
N ARG A 186 -6.11 -31.13 -0.67
CA ARG A 186 -6.84 -32.41 -0.65
C ARG A 186 -6.04 -33.49 0.07
N LEU A 187 -4.75 -33.62 -0.24
CA LEU A 187 -3.88 -34.60 0.42
C LEU A 187 -3.65 -34.22 1.88
N ALA A 188 -3.36 -32.94 2.16
CA ALA A 188 -3.13 -32.46 3.52
C ALA A 188 -4.36 -32.65 4.45
N ASP A 189 -5.57 -32.50 3.92
CA ASP A 189 -6.81 -32.80 4.65
C ASP A 189 -6.98 -34.31 4.88
N PHE A 190 -6.72 -35.14 3.86
CA PHE A 190 -6.77 -36.59 3.96
C PHE A 190 -5.79 -37.13 5.02
N GLU A 191 -4.57 -36.60 5.05
CA GLU A 191 -3.53 -36.92 6.03
C GLU A 191 -3.76 -36.27 7.41
N ARG A 192 -4.78 -35.41 7.53
CA ARG A 192 -5.14 -34.67 8.76
C ARG A 192 -3.99 -33.83 9.32
N GLU A 193 -3.22 -33.20 8.44
CA GLU A 193 -2.04 -32.42 8.83
C GLU A 193 -2.39 -31.25 9.76
N SER A 194 -3.49 -30.53 9.49
CA SER A 194 -3.95 -29.40 10.31
C SER A 194 -5.38 -28.98 9.99
N GLU A 195 -6.08 -28.39 10.96
CA GLU A 195 -7.42 -27.82 10.74
C GLU A 195 -7.38 -26.67 9.73
N VAL A 196 -6.28 -25.91 9.66
CA VAL A 196 -6.10 -24.84 8.68
C VAL A 196 -6.06 -25.39 7.25
N ALA A 197 -5.38 -26.52 7.02
CA ALA A 197 -5.33 -27.17 5.70
C ALA A 197 -6.73 -27.60 5.24
N LYS A 198 -7.53 -28.16 6.15
CA LYS A 198 -8.94 -28.52 5.90
C LYS A 198 -9.81 -27.31 5.55
N ILE A 199 -9.68 -26.21 6.29
CA ILE A 199 -10.41 -24.96 6.01
C ILE A 199 -10.05 -24.45 4.61
N ILE A 200 -8.75 -24.42 4.27
CA ILE A 200 -8.29 -24.01 2.95
C ILE A 200 -8.87 -24.92 1.86
N TYR A 201 -8.80 -26.25 2.05
CA TYR A 201 -9.32 -27.20 1.08
C TYR A 201 -10.82 -27.01 0.80
N ASN A 202 -11.62 -26.85 1.85
CA ASN A 202 -13.07 -26.64 1.72
C ASN A 202 -13.39 -25.35 0.95
N GLU A 203 -12.64 -24.28 1.18
CA GLU A 203 -12.81 -23.02 0.46
C GLU A 203 -12.33 -23.10 -1.00
N LEU A 204 -11.26 -23.84 -1.30
CA LEU A 204 -10.81 -24.09 -2.67
C LEU A 204 -11.81 -24.94 -3.48
N CYS A 205 -12.51 -25.87 -2.81
CA CYS A 205 -13.58 -26.67 -3.42
C CYS A 205 -14.88 -25.88 -3.63
N ASN A 206 -15.03 -24.72 -3.00
CA ASN A 206 -16.25 -23.93 -3.13
C ASN A 206 -16.24 -23.15 -4.46
N PRO A 207 -17.18 -23.42 -5.38
CA PRO A 207 -17.21 -22.78 -6.70
C PRO A 207 -17.44 -21.26 -6.60
N ILE A 208 -18.14 -20.81 -5.56
CA ILE A 208 -18.39 -19.39 -5.31
C ILE A 208 -17.06 -18.68 -4.96
N THR A 209 -16.17 -19.33 -4.22
CA THR A 209 -14.83 -18.79 -3.91
C THR A 209 -14.04 -18.56 -5.17
N LYS A 210 -13.99 -19.55 -6.07
CA LYS A 210 -13.28 -19.41 -7.36
C LYS A 210 -13.87 -18.27 -8.19
N ALA A 211 -15.20 -18.13 -8.22
CA ALA A 211 -15.88 -17.03 -8.91
C ALA A 211 -15.48 -15.65 -8.36
N TYR A 212 -15.42 -15.48 -7.03
CA TYR A 212 -14.94 -14.24 -6.42
C TYR A 212 -13.47 -13.95 -6.73
N MET A 213 -12.61 -14.96 -6.69
CA MET A 213 -11.18 -14.77 -7.02
C MET A 213 -11.01 -14.35 -8.49
N LEU A 214 -11.76 -14.97 -9.41
CA LEU A 214 -11.79 -14.56 -10.81
C LEU A 214 -12.30 -13.12 -10.99
N PHE A 215 -13.33 -12.71 -10.24
CA PHE A 215 -13.79 -11.32 -10.23
C PHE A 215 -12.69 -10.36 -9.74
N LEU A 216 -11.99 -10.70 -8.66
CA LEU A 216 -10.90 -9.90 -8.09
C LEU A 216 -9.68 -9.77 -9.02
N LYS A 217 -9.47 -10.72 -9.93
CA LYS A 217 -8.41 -10.65 -10.95
C LYS A 217 -8.64 -9.54 -11.98
N TYR A 218 -9.89 -9.17 -12.24
CA TYR A 218 -10.22 -8.13 -13.24
C TYR A 218 -10.30 -6.71 -12.65
N ILE A 219 -10.06 -6.55 -11.35
CA ILE A 219 -10.03 -5.26 -10.62
C ILE A 219 -8.58 -4.81 -10.44
#